data_AF-A0A1D6LIT4-F1
#
_entry.id   AF-A0A1D6LIT4-F1
#
_cell.length_a   1.000
_cell.length_b   1.000
_cell.length_c   1.000
_cell.angle_alpha   90.00
_cell.angle_beta   90.00
_cell.angle_gamma   90.00
#
_symmetry.space_group_name_H-M   'P 1'
#
loop_
_entity.id
_entity.type
_entity.pdbx_description
1 polymer ?
#
loop_
_entity_poly.entity_id
_entity_poly.type
_entity_poly.pdbx_seq_one_letter_code
_entity_poly.pdbx_strand_id
1 'polypeptide(L)'
;MGGAIVLMLHRKEPTFWDGAILVAPMCKILDDMKPHPIMMSILSKLSNVIPTWRIIPNEDIIDRAIKCEERREEVRNNHYCYKGKPRVKTGHEIFMASLDIESNLDKVTLPFIIVHGGDDAVTDPTENPRKT
;
A
#
# COMPACT_ATOMS: atom_id res chain seq x y z
N MET A 1 -1.53 -2.47 1.44
CA MET A 1 -0.23 -3.18 1.64
C MET A 1 -0.36 -4.71 1.62
N GLY A 2 -1.27 -5.34 2.38
CA GLY A 2 -1.37 -6.81 2.42
C GLY A 2 -1.51 -7.47 1.04
N GLY A 3 -2.33 -6.91 0.16
CA GLY A 3 -2.44 -7.37 -1.23
C GLY A 3 -1.12 -7.33 -2.01
N ALA A 4 -0.30 -6.28 -1.84
CA ALA A 4 1.02 -6.19 -2.45
C ALA A 4 1.92 -7.36 -2.00
N ILE A 5 1.90 -7.68 -0.70
CA ILE A 5 2.67 -8.80 -0.15
C ILE A 5 2.23 -10.14 -0.76
N VAL A 6 0.92 -10.35 -0.92
CA VAL A 6 0.39 -11.57 -1.59
C VAL A 6 0.92 -11.69 -3.01
N LEU A 7 0.95 -10.59 -3.77
CA LEU A 7 1.49 -10.58 -5.13
C LEU A 7 3.00 -10.81 -5.17
N MET A 8 3.76 -10.25 -4.22
CA MET A 8 5.20 -10.52 -4.08
C MET A 8 5.47 -11.99 -3.74
N LEU A 9 4.66 -12.59 -2.85
CA LEU A 9 4.76 -14.01 -2.50
C LEU A 9 4.47 -14.90 -3.70
N HIS A 10 3.43 -14.59 -4.48
CA HIS A 10 3.14 -15.29 -5.73
C HIS A 10 4.32 -15.22 -6.70
N ARG A 11 4.90 -14.03 -6.92
CA ARG A 11 6.07 -13.88 -7.79
C ARG A 11 7.29 -14.68 -7.32
N LYS A 12 7.42 -14.93 -6.00
CA LYS A 12 8.50 -15.74 -5.43
C LYS A 12 8.25 -17.24 -5.60
N GLU A 13 7.01 -17.69 -5.44
CA GLU A 13 6.62 -19.10 -5.54
C GLU A 13 5.35 -19.24 -6.43
N PRO A 14 5.49 -19.16 -7.77
CA PRO A 14 4.36 -18.98 -8.69
C PRO A 14 3.35 -20.13 -8.76
N THR A 15 3.72 -21.31 -8.25
CA THR A 15 2.89 -22.52 -8.29
C THR A 15 2.37 -22.93 -6.92
N PHE A 16 2.67 -22.15 -5.87
CA PHE A 16 2.33 -22.54 -4.50
C PHE A 16 0.87 -22.27 -4.15
N TRP A 17 0.28 -21.22 -4.72
CA TRP A 17 -1.08 -20.77 -4.42
C TRP A 17 -2.02 -21.00 -5.61
N ASP A 18 -3.25 -21.43 -5.35
CA ASP A 18 -4.27 -21.63 -6.40
C ASP A 18 -4.98 -20.33 -6.80
N GLY A 19 -4.98 -19.32 -5.92
CA GLY A 19 -5.59 -18.03 -6.19
C GLY A 19 -5.45 -17.03 -5.05
N ALA A 20 -5.91 -15.79 -5.27
CA ALA A 20 -5.95 -14.74 -4.25
C ALA A 20 -7.27 -13.95 -4.22
N ILE A 21 -7.65 -13.49 -3.03
CA ILE A 21 -8.71 -12.48 -2.85
C ILE A 21 -8.03 -11.21 -2.36
N LEU A 22 -8.10 -10.15 -3.16
CA LEU A 22 -7.45 -8.87 -2.92
C LEU A 22 -8.51 -7.83 -2.59
N VAL A 23 -8.42 -7.23 -1.40
CA VAL A 23 -9.31 -6.15 -0.96
C VAL A 23 -8.50 -4.87 -0.93
N ALA A 24 -8.86 -3.89 -1.78
CA ALA A 24 -8.15 -2.64 -1.97
C ALA A 24 -6.61 -2.83 -1.98
N PRO A 25 -6.08 -3.69 -2.88
CA PRO A 25 -4.66 -3.96 -2.91
C PRO A 25 -3.91 -2.67 -3.28
N MET A 26 -2.67 -2.57 -2.80
CA MET A 26 -1.79 -1.47 -3.15
C MET A 26 -0.94 -1.94 -4.32
N CYS A 27 -1.42 -1.77 -5.55
CA CYS A 27 -0.73 -2.25 -6.76
C CYS A 27 -0.24 -1.12 -7.65
N LYS A 28 -0.81 0.08 -7.54
CA LYS A 28 -0.39 1.28 -8.23
C LYS A 28 -0.44 2.49 -7.31
N ILE A 29 0.58 3.34 -7.39
CA ILE A 29 0.52 4.68 -6.78
C ILE A 29 -0.07 5.62 -7.82
N LEU A 30 -1.10 6.39 -7.46
CA LEU A 30 -1.63 7.46 -8.30
C LEU A 30 -0.49 8.37 -8.77
N ASP A 31 -0.45 8.70 -10.07
CA ASP A 31 0.67 9.45 -10.64
C ASP A 31 0.85 10.82 -9.96
N ASP A 32 -0.25 11.47 -9.56
CA ASP A 32 -0.24 12.72 -8.80
C ASP A 32 0.23 12.57 -7.34
N MET A 33 0.19 11.34 -6.80
CA MET A 33 0.69 11.01 -5.46
C MET A 33 2.14 10.51 -5.49
N LYS A 34 2.73 10.26 -6.67
CA LYS A 34 4.13 9.87 -6.76
C LYS A 34 4.99 11.06 -6.30
N PRO A 35 5.76 10.89 -5.20
CA PRO A 35 6.60 11.95 -4.72
C PRO A 35 7.69 12.28 -5.74
N HIS A 36 7.99 13.57 -5.89
CA HIS A 36 9.01 14.05 -6.82
C HIS A 36 10.32 13.26 -6.67
N PRO A 37 11.05 12.90 -7.75
CA PRO A 37 12.25 12.05 -7.67
C PRO A 37 13.31 12.51 -6.65
N ILE A 38 13.42 13.82 -6.44
CA ILE A 38 14.28 14.43 -5.42
C ILE A 38 13.83 14.02 -4.00
N MET A 39 12.52 14.04 -3.72
CA MET A 39 11.95 13.60 -2.45
C MET A 39 12.26 12.13 -2.18
N MET A 40 12.32 11.29 -3.21
CA MET A 40 12.72 9.90 -3.09
C MET A 40 14.20 9.73 -2.73
N SER A 41 15.06 10.53 -3.34
CA SER A 41 16.48 10.55 -2.99
C SER A 41 16.69 10.99 -1.53
N ILE A 42 15.91 11.97 -1.06
CA ILE A 42 15.93 12.44 0.33
C ILE A 42 15.42 11.34 1.25
N LEU A 43 14.25 10.75 0.96
CA LEU A 43 13.65 9.71 1.79
C LEU A 43 14.58 8.50 1.92
N SER A 44 15.23 8.09 0.81
CA SER A 44 16.21 7.00 0.81
C SER A 44 17.40 7.30 1.74
N LYS A 45 17.99 8.49 1.64
CA LYS A 45 19.08 8.92 2.55
C LYS A 45 18.63 8.95 4.01
N LEU A 46 17.49 9.58 4.29
CA LEU A 46 16.94 9.63 5.65
C LEU A 46 16.62 8.24 6.19
N SER A 47 16.18 7.31 5.34
CA SER A 47 15.88 5.93 5.74
C SER A 47 17.11 5.18 6.27
N ASN A 48 18.31 5.56 5.83
CA ASN A 48 19.56 4.96 6.28
C ASN A 48 20.15 5.65 7.52
N VAL A 49 19.88 6.95 7.71
CA VAL A 49 20.45 7.74 8.81
C VAL A 49 19.54 7.78 10.05
N ILE A 50 18.24 7.98 9.85
CA ILE A 50 17.22 8.10 10.90
C ILE A 50 16.01 7.17 10.66
N PRO A 51 16.22 5.85 10.49
CA PRO A 51 15.18 4.90 10.05
C PRO A 51 13.91 4.88 10.91
N THR A 52 14.05 5.15 12.21
CA THR A 52 12.99 4.99 13.21
C THR A 52 12.21 6.27 13.50
N TRP A 53 12.62 7.41 12.95
CA TRP A 53 11.99 8.70 13.23
C TRP A 53 10.58 8.76 12.62
N ARG A 54 9.63 9.33 13.37
CA ARG A 54 8.20 9.41 13.00
C ARG A 54 7.86 10.76 12.36
N ILE A 55 8.59 11.10 11.30
CA ILE A 55 8.53 12.42 10.65
C ILE A 55 7.78 12.43 9.33
N ILE A 56 7.39 11.27 8.81
CA ILE A 56 6.60 11.21 7.57
C ILE A 56 5.23 11.86 7.84
N PRO A 57 4.84 12.90 7.06
CA PRO A 57 3.51 13.47 7.14
C PRO A 57 2.46 12.39 6.89
N ASN A 58 1.46 12.33 7.76
CA ASN A 58 0.31 11.45 7.59
C ASN A 58 -0.94 12.23 7.96
N GLU A 59 -1.94 12.21 7.10
CA GLU A 59 -3.27 12.69 7.43
C GLU A 59 -4.01 11.61 8.23
N ASP A 60 -5.01 11.97 9.03
CA ASP A 60 -5.86 10.94 9.62
C ASP A 60 -6.71 10.30 8.51
N ILE A 61 -6.27 9.14 8.04
CA ILE A 61 -6.90 8.42 6.93
C ILE A 61 -8.16 7.69 7.43
N ILE A 62 -8.35 7.50 8.74
CA ILE A 62 -9.46 6.69 9.27
C ILE A 62 -10.81 7.25 8.83
N ASP A 63 -10.99 8.57 8.91
CA ASP A 63 -12.24 9.23 8.53
C ASP A 63 -12.52 9.14 7.02
N ARG A 64 -11.46 9.05 6.20
CA ARG A 64 -11.57 8.89 4.74
C ARG A 64 -11.75 7.43 4.31
N ALA A 65 -11.08 6.50 4.98
CA ALA A 65 -11.06 5.08 4.62
C ALA A 65 -12.30 4.32 5.10
N ILE A 66 -12.94 4.78 6.18
CA ILE A 66 -14.07 4.08 6.79
C ILE A 66 -15.27 5.02 6.77
N LYS A 67 -16.38 4.63 6.14
CA LYS A 67 -17.61 5.45 6.09
C LYS A 67 -18.46 5.35 7.37
N CYS A 68 -18.44 4.18 8.04
CA CYS A 68 -19.28 3.91 9.21
C CYS A 68 -18.62 4.40 10.50
N GLU A 69 -19.31 5.24 11.26
CA GLU A 69 -18.79 5.85 12.49
C GLU A 69 -18.46 4.80 13.57
N GLU A 70 -19.35 3.83 13.79
CA GLU A 70 -19.11 2.73 14.75
C GLU A 70 -17.80 1.99 14.45
N ARG A 71 -17.53 1.72 13.17
CA ARG A 71 -16.28 1.07 12.72
C ARG A 71 -15.06 1.98 12.90
N ARG A 72 -15.21 3.29 12.74
CA ARG A 72 -14.11 4.25 13.04
C ARG A 72 -13.76 4.21 14.52
N GLU A 73 -14.76 4.19 15.39
CA GLU A 73 -14.57 4.08 16.84
C GLU A 73 -13.90 2.75 17.22
N GLU A 74 -14.32 1.62 16.64
CA GLU A 74 -13.66 0.32 16.82
C GLU A 74 -12.16 0.39 16.50
N VAL A 75 -11.79 0.98 15.35
CA VAL A 75 -10.39 1.10 14.91
C VAL A 75 -9.61 2.07 15.80
N ARG A 76 -10.21 3.22 16.15
CA ARG A 76 -9.60 4.21 17.04
C ARG A 76 -9.39 3.68 18.45
N ASN A 77 -10.26 2.80 18.93
CA ASN A 77 -10.15 2.18 20.25
C ASN A 77 -9.27 0.92 20.26
N ASN A 78 -8.95 0.34 19.10
CA ASN A 78 -8.08 -0.83 19.02
C ASN A 78 -6.65 -0.53 19.51
N HIS A 79 -6.24 -1.16 20.61
CA HIS A 79 -4.90 -1.00 21.21
C HIS A 79 -3.79 -1.71 20.42
N TYR A 80 -4.13 -2.67 19.57
CA TYR A 80 -3.18 -3.36 18.69
C TYR A 80 -2.88 -2.57 17.41
N CYS A 81 -3.66 -1.53 17.10
CA CYS A 81 -3.44 -0.68 15.94
C CYS A 81 -2.39 0.40 16.24
N TYR A 82 -1.39 0.52 15.36
CA TYR A 82 -0.42 1.60 15.45
C TYR A 82 -1.02 2.93 15.00
N LYS A 83 -1.05 3.93 15.89
CA LYS A 83 -1.68 5.25 15.66
C LYS A 83 -0.68 6.38 15.40
N GLY A 84 0.62 6.09 15.44
CA GLY A 84 1.65 7.10 15.22
C GLY A 84 1.84 7.43 13.74
N LYS A 85 2.60 8.49 13.45
CA LYS A 85 3.10 8.73 12.08
C LYS A 85 3.99 7.55 11.63
N PRO A 86 3.99 7.19 10.34
CA PRO A 86 4.91 6.19 9.81
C PRO A 86 6.37 6.56 10.12
N ARG A 87 7.18 5.53 10.40
CA ARG A 87 8.64 5.70 10.53
C ARG A 87 9.26 5.91 9.16
N VAL A 88 10.37 6.64 9.07
CA VAL A 88 11.05 6.95 7.81
C VAL A 88 11.29 5.68 6.98
N LYS A 89 11.87 4.64 7.59
CA LYS A 89 12.16 3.39 6.89
C LYS A 89 10.89 2.67 6.46
N THR A 90 9.84 2.67 7.28
CA THR A 90 8.56 2.06 6.92
C THR A 90 7.92 2.71 5.70
N GLY A 91 7.87 4.04 5.63
CA GLY A 91 7.34 4.72 4.46
C GLY A 91 8.18 4.48 3.20
N HIS A 92 9.51 4.45 3.35
CA HIS A 92 10.41 4.07 2.25
C HIS A 92 10.12 2.67 1.71
N GLU A 93 10.05 1.65 2.58
CA GLU A 93 9.79 0.27 2.14
C GLU A 93 8.40 0.08 1.53
N ILE A 94 7.37 0.73 2.08
CA ILE A 94 6.01 0.70 1.49
C ILE A 94 6.03 1.29 0.08
N PHE A 95 6.72 2.41 -0.10
CA PHE A 95 6.86 3.03 -1.41
C PHE A 95 7.62 2.13 -2.40
N MET A 96 8.75 1.56 -1.99
CA MET A 96 9.54 0.66 -2.83
C MET A 96 8.76 -0.61 -3.20
N ALA A 97 8.01 -1.19 -2.26
CA ALA A 97 7.16 -2.36 -2.54
C ALA A 97 6.05 -2.04 -3.55
N SER A 98 5.47 -0.84 -3.48
CA SER A 98 4.45 -0.39 -4.42
C SER A 98 5.02 -0.23 -5.83
N LEU A 99 6.21 0.38 -5.98
CA LEU A 99 6.89 0.50 -7.27
C LEU A 99 7.31 -0.85 -7.86
N ASP A 100 7.81 -1.77 -7.02
CA ASP A 100 8.17 -3.12 -7.46
C ASP A 100 6.94 -3.88 -7.96
N ILE A 101 5.81 -3.81 -7.26
CA ILE A 101 4.57 -4.42 -7.74
C ILE A 101 4.11 -3.76 -9.02
N GLU A 102 3.97 -2.43 -9.07
CA GLU A 102 3.49 -1.69 -10.25
C GLU A 102 4.28 -2.05 -11.52
N SER A 103 5.61 -2.16 -11.41
CA SER A 103 6.52 -2.49 -12.52
C SER A 103 6.58 -3.98 -12.90
N ASN A 104 5.95 -4.87 -12.13
CA ASN A 104 6.01 -6.31 -12.33
C ASN A 104 4.62 -6.99 -12.27
N LEU A 105 3.53 -6.22 -12.40
CA LEU A 105 2.16 -6.75 -12.41
C LEU A 105 1.95 -7.73 -13.57
N ASP A 106 2.63 -7.53 -14.70
CA ASP A 106 2.64 -8.43 -15.87
C ASP A 106 3.11 -9.85 -15.53
N LYS A 107 3.88 -10.00 -14.45
CA LYS A 107 4.41 -11.30 -13.98
C LYS A 107 3.45 -12.02 -13.04
N VAL A 108 2.33 -11.41 -12.67
CA VAL A 108 1.31 -12.02 -11.81
C VAL A 108 0.38 -12.88 -12.65
N THR A 109 0.62 -14.20 -12.61
CA THR A 109 -0.17 -15.21 -13.33
C THR A 109 -1.26 -15.86 -12.46
N LEU A 110 -1.31 -15.54 -11.16
CA LEU A 110 -2.25 -16.11 -10.20
C LEU A 110 -3.69 -15.72 -10.57
N PRO A 111 -4.66 -16.65 -10.56
CA PRO A 111 -6.08 -16.29 -10.58
C PRO A 111 -6.43 -15.45 -9.35
N PHE A 112 -7.12 -14.32 -9.53
CA PHE A 112 -7.51 -13.49 -8.38
C PHE A 112 -8.88 -12.85 -8.55
N ILE A 113 -9.45 -12.49 -7.40
CA ILE A 113 -10.61 -11.62 -7.26
C ILE A 113 -10.13 -10.31 -6.64
N ILE A 114 -10.51 -9.16 -7.22
CA ILE A 114 -10.28 -7.84 -6.63
C ILE A 114 -11.61 -7.27 -6.18
N VAL A 115 -11.63 -6.78 -4.94
CA VAL A 115 -12.74 -5.99 -4.37
C VAL A 115 -12.18 -4.62 -4.01
N HIS A 116 -12.65 -3.58 -4.71
CA HIS A 116 -12.17 -2.21 -4.52
C HIS A 116 -13.35 -1.25 -4.38
N GLY A 117 -13.25 -0.29 -3.46
CA GLY A 117 -14.26 0.75 -3.30
C GLY A 117 -14.12 1.81 -4.40
N GLY A 118 -15.20 2.14 -5.11
CA GLY A 118 -15.15 3.17 -6.16
C GLY A 118 -14.72 4.57 -5.68
N ASP A 119 -14.93 4.86 -4.39
CA ASP A 119 -14.55 6.13 -3.74
C ASP A 119 -13.30 5.96 -2.83
N ASP A 120 -12.45 4.95 -3.07
CA ASP A 120 -11.26 4.77 -2.25
C ASP A 120 -10.29 5.96 -2.39
N ALA A 121 -10.06 6.64 -1.27
CA ALA A 121 -9.19 7.82 -1.18
C ALA A 121 -7.72 7.48 -0.84
N VAL A 122 -7.39 6.19 -0.72
CA VAL A 122 -6.10 5.68 -0.24
C VAL A 122 -5.39 4.85 -1.31
N THR A 123 -6.12 4.00 -2.03
CA THR A 123 -5.58 3.18 -3.14
C THR A 123 -6.39 3.36 -4.41
N ASP A 124 -5.74 3.42 -5.57
CA ASP A 124 -6.37 3.73 -6.87
C ASP A 124 -7.37 2.63 -7.28
N PRO A 125 -8.68 2.93 -7.44
CA PRO A 125 -9.68 1.95 -7.86
C PRO A 125 -9.64 1.63 -9.36
N THR A 126 -8.91 2.39 -10.18
CA THR A 126 -8.87 2.20 -11.63
C THR A 126 -7.95 1.06 -12.09
N GLU A 127 -7.36 0.33 -11.13
CA GLU A 127 -6.53 -0.85 -11.33
C GLU A 127 -7.30 -1.97 -12.05
N ASN A 128 -7.30 -1.93 -13.39
CA ASN A 128 -7.61 -3.08 -14.22
C ASN A 128 -6.28 -3.71 -14.69
N PRO A 129 -5.84 -4.83 -14.09
CA PRO A 129 -4.59 -5.51 -14.46
C PRO A 129 -4.58 -6.07 -15.90
N ARG A 130 -5.69 -5.95 -16.65
CA ARG A 130 -5.81 -6.36 -18.06
C ARG A 130 -5.89 -5.19 -19.05
N LYS A 131 -5.71 -3.93 -18.60
CA LYS A 131 -5.59 -2.75 -19.49
C LYS A 131 -4.13 -2.35 -19.68
N THR A 132 -3.37 -3.26 -20.29
CA THR A 132 -2.13 -2.96 -21.02
C THR A 132 -2.30 -3.48 -22.43
#